data_AF-A0A959W481-F1
#
_entry.id   AF-A0A959W481-F1
#
_cell.length_a   1.000
_cell.length_b   1.000
_cell.length_c   1.000
_cell.angle_alpha   90.00
_cell.angle_beta   90.00
_cell.angle_gamma   90.00
#
_symmetry.space_group_name_H-M   'P 1'
#
loop_
_entity.id
_entity.type
_entity.pdbx_description
1 polymer ?
#
loop_
_entity_poly.entity_id
_entity_poly.type
_entity_poly.pdbx_seq_one_letter_code
_entity_poly.pdbx_strand_id
1 'polypeptide(L)'
;MTTEAPTNARDRILEAACAAIAEDGIDDVRIARVAMRAGASTALVHHYFSTREELLEQALMHSYELAAEDRFGQPVDSGASATERLKVMIDECLPFEGRQQQEWILWVELWLRAARDDAMRPLAERLYASYRDWLLAVIRYGVERGEFKVEDPEESTDVAIGLLDGLGVRPLIGDPDMDVDKARVLAATRIARELGIDPEALTE
;
A
#
# COMPACT_ATOMS: atom_id res chain seq x y z
N MET A 1 17.55 8.53 6.24
CA MET A 1 16.47 9.45 5.83
C MET A 1 15.73 9.86 7.08
N THR A 2 15.73 11.15 7.37
CA THR A 2 15.01 11.76 8.50
C THR A 2 13.51 11.69 8.21
N THR A 3 12.79 10.86 8.95
CA THR A 3 11.33 10.93 9.07
C THR A 3 10.99 12.34 9.53
N GLU A 4 10.33 13.14 8.68
CA GLU A 4 9.84 14.46 9.09
C GLU A 4 8.88 14.27 10.26
N ALA A 5 9.07 15.06 11.33
CA ALA A 5 8.18 14.99 12.48
C ALA A 5 6.76 15.41 12.04
N PRO A 6 5.70 14.76 12.53
CA PRO A 6 4.37 14.95 11.96
C PRO A 6 3.92 16.40 12.16
N THR A 7 3.60 17.06 11.05
CA THR A 7 3.51 18.52 10.92
C THR A 7 2.34 19.12 11.70
N ASN A 8 1.35 18.31 12.09
CA ASN A 8 0.22 18.73 12.94
C ASN A 8 -0.23 17.63 13.94
N ALA A 9 -1.08 17.99 14.90
CA ALA A 9 -1.55 17.07 15.94
C ALA A 9 -2.47 15.96 15.42
N ARG A 10 -3.19 16.19 14.31
CA ARG A 10 -4.06 15.20 13.67
C ARG A 10 -3.23 14.05 13.09
N ASP A 11 -2.15 14.37 12.39
CA ASP A 11 -1.29 13.35 11.75
C ASP A 11 -0.60 12.47 12.80
N ARG A 12 -0.10 13.05 13.90
CA ARG A 12 0.42 12.25 15.04
C ARG A 12 -0.61 11.26 15.61
N ILE A 13 -1.88 11.66 15.67
CA ILE A 13 -2.96 10.81 16.16
C ILE A 13 -3.23 9.68 15.16
N LEU A 14 -3.21 9.98 13.86
CA LEU A 14 -3.41 8.99 12.80
C LEU A 14 -2.25 7.99 12.73
N GLU A 15 -1.00 8.45 12.76
CA GLU A 15 0.17 7.57 12.83
C GLU A 15 0.13 6.65 14.06
N ALA A 16 -0.23 7.20 15.23
CA ALA A 16 -0.39 6.41 16.44
C ALA A 16 -1.52 5.38 16.34
N ALA A 17 -2.59 5.71 15.61
CA ALA A 17 -3.68 4.78 15.32
C ALA A 17 -3.24 3.69 14.33
N CYS A 18 -2.54 4.03 13.25
CA CYS A 18 -1.97 3.06 12.30
C CYS A 18 -1.04 2.07 12.99
N ALA A 19 -0.11 2.55 13.83
CA ALA A 19 0.78 1.70 14.60
C ALA A 19 0.01 0.80 15.57
N ALA A 20 -1.04 1.32 16.23
CA ALA A 20 -1.87 0.50 17.10
C ALA A 20 -2.66 -0.57 16.33
N ILE A 21 -3.16 -0.27 15.14
CA ILE A 21 -3.83 -1.25 14.27
C ILE A 21 -2.84 -2.36 13.88
N ALA A 22 -1.64 -1.99 13.43
CA ALA A 22 -0.64 -2.93 12.96
C ALA A 22 -0.09 -3.83 14.08
N GLU A 23 0.08 -3.31 15.30
CA GLU A 23 0.67 -4.05 16.43
C GLU A 23 -0.36 -4.82 17.26
N ASP A 24 -1.47 -4.17 17.59
CA ASP A 24 -2.45 -4.68 18.57
C ASP A 24 -3.67 -5.31 17.88
N GLY A 25 -3.84 -5.11 16.58
CA GLY A 25 -5.05 -5.45 15.85
C GLY A 25 -6.13 -4.37 16.02
N ILE A 26 -6.87 -4.15 14.95
CA ILE A 26 -7.83 -3.04 14.87
C ILE A 26 -8.93 -3.08 15.95
N ASP A 27 -9.34 -4.25 16.42
CA ASP A 27 -10.44 -4.41 17.37
C ASP A 27 -10.01 -4.00 18.80
N ASP A 28 -8.71 -4.09 19.08
CA ASP A 28 -8.13 -3.74 20.37
C ASP A 28 -7.69 -2.28 20.46
N VAL A 29 -7.77 -1.52 19.36
CA VAL A 29 -7.48 -0.08 19.36
C VAL A 29 -8.45 0.67 20.26
N ARG A 30 -7.95 1.49 21.18
CA ARG A 30 -8.76 2.35 22.07
C ARG A 30 -8.31 3.81 21.95
N ILE A 31 -9.26 4.74 21.95
CA ILE A 31 -9.00 6.20 21.90
C ILE A 31 -7.96 6.63 22.94
N ALA A 32 -8.07 6.15 24.18
CA ALA A 32 -7.14 6.49 25.25
C ALA A 32 -5.69 6.01 24.97
N ARG A 33 -5.54 4.82 24.36
CA ARG A 33 -4.22 4.27 24.00
C ARG A 33 -3.61 5.04 22.83
N VAL A 34 -4.42 5.38 21.82
CA VAL A 34 -3.97 6.22 20.70
C VAL A 34 -3.56 7.61 21.19
N ALA A 35 -4.37 8.25 22.03
CA ALA A 35 -4.05 9.56 22.61
C ALA A 35 -2.72 9.53 23.36
N MET A 36 -2.51 8.52 24.22
CA MET A 36 -1.26 8.32 24.94
C MET A 36 -0.06 8.15 23.99
N ARG A 37 -0.18 7.29 22.97
CA ARG A 37 0.89 7.08 21.97
C ARG A 37 1.21 8.35 21.17
N ALA A 38 0.20 9.13 20.81
CA ALA A 38 0.35 10.38 20.06
C ALA A 38 0.84 11.57 20.89
N GLY A 39 1.00 11.41 22.22
CA GLY A 39 1.26 12.53 23.14
C GLY A 39 0.11 13.55 23.18
N ALA A 40 -1.12 13.10 22.98
CA ALA A 40 -2.35 13.91 22.93
C ALA A 40 -3.29 13.59 24.10
N SER A 41 -4.25 14.48 24.37
CA SER A 41 -5.37 14.18 25.27
C SER A 41 -6.50 13.48 24.53
N THR A 42 -7.32 12.70 25.24
CA THR A 42 -8.54 12.10 24.65
C THR A 42 -9.51 13.16 24.13
N ALA A 43 -9.57 14.32 24.79
CA ALA A 43 -10.35 15.48 24.33
C ALA A 43 -9.84 16.01 22.98
N LEU A 44 -8.52 16.03 22.75
CA LEU A 44 -7.95 16.43 21.46
C LEU A 44 -8.23 15.38 20.37
N VAL A 45 -8.24 14.09 20.70
CA VAL A 45 -8.65 13.05 19.74
C VAL A 45 -10.11 13.24 19.36
N HIS A 46 -11.01 13.44 20.34
CA HIS A 46 -12.43 13.69 20.07
C HIS A 46 -12.72 15.01 19.34
N HIS A 47 -11.79 15.97 19.39
CA HIS A 47 -11.88 17.18 18.60
C HIS A 47 -11.71 16.91 17.10
N TYR A 48 -10.85 15.94 16.72
CA TYR A 48 -10.61 15.57 15.33
C TYR A 48 -11.49 14.41 14.84
N PHE A 49 -11.85 13.49 15.72
CA PHE A 49 -12.55 12.25 15.39
C PHE A 49 -13.69 12.02 16.38
N SER A 50 -14.92 12.12 15.89
CA SER A 50 -16.15 12.05 16.69
C SER A 50 -16.32 10.67 17.31
N THR A 51 -15.97 9.62 16.56
CA THR A 51 -16.07 8.21 16.98
C THR A 51 -14.75 7.48 16.84
N ARG A 52 -14.69 6.30 17.47
CA ARG A 52 -13.56 5.38 17.29
C ARG A 52 -13.50 4.88 15.85
N GLU A 53 -14.65 4.59 15.28
CA GLU A 53 -14.81 4.10 13.91
C GLU A 53 -14.29 5.14 12.91
N GLU A 54 -14.65 6.42 13.09
CA GLU A 54 -14.13 7.52 12.28
C GLU A 54 -12.59 7.63 12.37
N LEU A 55 -12.02 7.50 13.58
CA LEU A 55 -10.56 7.48 13.73
C LEU A 55 -9.92 6.33 12.95
N LEU A 56 -10.50 5.13 13.03
CA LEU A 56 -9.95 3.95 12.36
C LEU A 56 -10.04 4.07 10.84
N GLU A 57 -11.17 4.55 10.31
CA GLU A 57 -11.36 4.83 8.89
C GLU A 57 -10.34 5.85 8.37
N GLN A 58 -10.17 6.95 9.11
CA GLN A 58 -9.22 7.99 8.76
C GLN A 58 -7.77 7.51 8.90
N ALA A 59 -7.47 6.60 9.82
CA ALA A 59 -6.14 5.98 9.95
C ALA A 59 -5.82 5.07 8.75
N LEU A 60 -6.77 4.22 8.33
CA LEU A 60 -6.62 3.41 7.12
C LEU A 60 -6.39 4.29 5.87
N MET A 61 -7.19 5.34 5.73
CA MET A 61 -7.05 6.31 4.64
C MET A 61 -5.68 7.01 4.69
N HIS A 62 -5.26 7.48 5.86
CA HIS A 62 -3.99 8.17 6.06
C HIS A 62 -2.78 7.28 5.78
N SER A 63 -2.80 6.02 6.22
CA SER A 63 -1.72 5.07 5.89
C SER A 63 -1.57 4.89 4.39
N TYR A 64 -2.68 4.84 3.66
CA TYR A 64 -2.64 4.69 2.21
C TYR A 64 -2.22 6.00 1.53
N GLU A 65 -2.69 7.16 1.98
CA GLU A 65 -2.29 8.47 1.45
C GLU A 65 -0.80 8.72 1.65
N LEU A 66 -0.23 8.38 2.81
CA LEU A 66 1.22 8.45 3.06
C LEU A 66 2.00 7.50 2.15
N ALA A 67 1.55 6.25 2.02
CA ALA A 67 2.17 5.30 1.11
C ALA A 67 2.09 5.81 -0.34
N ALA A 68 0.96 6.37 -0.74
CA ALA A 68 0.74 6.99 -2.03
C ALA A 68 1.64 8.22 -2.25
N GLU A 69 1.78 9.12 -1.30
CA GLU A 69 2.66 10.29 -1.40
C GLU A 69 4.13 9.87 -1.50
N ASP A 70 4.57 8.90 -0.70
CA ASP A 70 5.91 8.34 -0.77
C ASP A 70 6.18 7.65 -2.11
N ARG A 71 5.19 6.92 -2.65
CA ARG A 71 5.32 6.11 -3.88
C ARG A 71 5.06 6.91 -5.16
N PHE A 72 4.20 7.94 -5.11
CA PHE A 72 3.68 8.68 -6.28
C PHE A 72 4.15 10.15 -6.31
N GLY A 73 4.53 10.71 -5.16
CA GLY A 73 4.98 12.10 -5.02
C GLY A 73 6.46 12.32 -5.32
N GLN A 74 7.25 11.24 -5.40
CA GLN A 74 8.65 11.35 -5.83
C GLN A 74 8.69 11.76 -7.30
N PRO A 75 9.38 12.86 -7.66
CA PRO A 75 9.54 13.26 -9.05
C PRO A 75 10.17 12.08 -9.78
N VAL A 76 9.41 11.47 -10.68
CA VAL A 76 9.96 10.35 -11.41
C VAL A 76 11.08 10.90 -12.29
N ASP A 77 12.30 10.42 -12.06
CA ASP A 77 13.44 10.83 -12.87
C ASP A 77 13.04 10.68 -14.34
N SER A 78 13.08 11.80 -15.07
CA SER A 78 12.69 11.82 -16.48
C SER A 78 13.59 10.94 -17.34
N GLY A 79 14.74 10.52 -16.80
CA GLY A 79 15.64 9.53 -17.39
C GLY A 79 15.32 8.06 -17.06
N ALA A 80 14.51 7.76 -16.05
CA ALA A 80 14.23 6.38 -15.65
C ALA A 80 13.29 5.67 -16.64
N SER A 81 13.70 4.48 -17.09
CA SER A 81 12.94 3.57 -17.94
C SER A 81 11.64 3.12 -17.26
N ALA A 82 10.66 2.66 -18.06
CA ALA A 82 9.43 2.10 -17.52
C ALA A 82 9.71 0.85 -16.67
N THR A 83 10.73 0.08 -17.08
CA THR A 83 11.19 -1.12 -16.36
C THR A 83 11.72 -0.78 -14.97
N GLU A 84 12.57 0.25 -14.83
CA GLU A 84 13.08 0.69 -13.52
C GLU A 84 11.97 1.20 -12.60
N ARG A 85 10.99 1.93 -13.16
CA ARG A 85 9.81 2.40 -12.41
C ARG A 85 8.98 1.22 -11.89
N LEU A 86 8.80 0.21 -12.73
CA LEU A 86 8.05 -0.99 -12.38
C LEU A 86 8.76 -1.84 -11.31
N LYS A 87 10.10 -1.92 -11.32
CA LYS A 87 10.86 -2.58 -10.25
C LYS A 87 10.56 -1.97 -8.89
N VAL A 88 10.72 -0.65 -8.78
CA VAL A 88 10.46 0.09 -7.53
C VAL A 88 9.03 -0.13 -7.07
N MET A 89 8.07 -0.11 -8.01
CA MET A 89 6.67 -0.35 -7.70
C MET A 89 6.41 -1.76 -7.16
N ILE A 90 7.00 -2.80 -7.74
CA ILE A 90 6.87 -4.18 -7.25
C ILE A 90 7.42 -4.27 -5.82
N ASP A 91 8.56 -3.64 -5.55
CA ASP A 91 9.19 -3.65 -4.23
C ASP A 91 8.32 -2.96 -3.18
N GLU A 92 7.71 -1.84 -3.51
CA GLU A 92 6.80 -1.11 -2.64
C GLU A 92 5.45 -1.82 -2.44
N CYS A 93 5.09 -2.76 -3.31
CA CYS A 93 3.84 -3.52 -3.21
C CYS A 93 3.97 -4.78 -2.36
N LEU A 94 5.11 -5.09 -1.73
CA LEU A 94 5.30 -6.34 -0.98
C LEU A 94 5.60 -6.10 0.50
N PRO A 95 5.25 -7.03 1.40
CA PRO A 95 5.33 -6.79 2.85
C PRO A 95 6.74 -7.03 3.39
N PHE A 96 7.75 -6.28 2.93
CA PHE A 96 9.06 -6.32 3.55
C PHE A 96 9.00 -5.81 5.01
N GLU A 97 9.90 -6.32 5.84
CA GLU A 97 9.93 -6.00 7.28
C GLU A 97 9.97 -4.48 7.54
N GLY A 98 9.24 -4.04 8.56
CA GLY A 98 9.13 -2.63 8.93
C GLY A 98 7.87 -1.99 8.39
N ARG A 99 8.00 -0.82 7.73
CA ARG A 99 6.86 0.01 7.30
C ARG A 99 5.90 -0.74 6.38
N GLN A 100 6.43 -1.40 5.35
CA GLN A 100 5.61 -2.05 4.32
C GLN A 100 4.80 -3.22 4.89
N GLN A 101 5.36 -3.99 5.83
CA GLN A 101 4.62 -5.00 6.57
C GLN A 101 3.44 -4.40 7.35
N GLN A 102 3.63 -3.25 8.02
CA GLN A 102 2.55 -2.57 8.73
C GLN A 102 1.45 -2.08 7.77
N GLU A 103 1.84 -1.42 6.67
CA GLU A 103 0.91 -0.97 5.62
C GLU A 103 0.09 -2.14 5.05
N TRP A 104 0.70 -3.31 4.86
CA TRP A 104 0.03 -4.53 4.41
C TRP A 104 -0.99 -5.08 5.41
N ILE A 105 -0.71 -5.01 6.73
CA ILE A 105 -1.70 -5.37 7.75
C ILE A 105 -2.94 -4.48 7.63
N LEU A 106 -2.74 -3.16 7.48
CA LEU A 106 -3.83 -2.21 7.29
C LEU A 106 -4.61 -2.46 5.98
N TRP A 107 -3.91 -2.86 4.91
CA TRP A 107 -4.53 -3.21 3.63
C TRP A 107 -5.43 -4.44 3.73
N VAL A 108 -4.97 -5.51 4.37
CA VAL A 108 -5.78 -6.72 4.61
C VAL A 108 -6.97 -6.43 5.51
N GLU A 109 -6.78 -5.58 6.51
CA GLU A 109 -7.83 -5.16 7.43
C GLU A 109 -8.94 -4.37 6.73
N LEU A 110 -8.57 -3.51 5.78
CA LEU A 110 -9.51 -2.80 4.91
C LEU A 110 -10.34 -3.78 4.08
N TRP A 111 -9.73 -4.80 3.48
CA TRP A 111 -10.44 -5.81 2.68
C TRP A 111 -11.52 -6.51 3.51
N LEU A 112 -11.15 -6.98 4.71
CA LEU A 112 -12.07 -7.69 5.59
C LEU A 112 -13.26 -6.80 5.98
N ARG A 113 -13.00 -5.52 6.26
CA ARG A 113 -14.03 -4.54 6.58
C ARG A 113 -14.93 -4.24 5.41
N ALA A 114 -14.40 -3.90 4.25
CA ALA A 114 -15.18 -3.59 3.05
C ALA A 114 -16.06 -4.78 2.59
N ALA A 115 -15.61 -6.00 2.85
CA ALA A 115 -16.39 -7.21 2.59
C ALA A 115 -17.57 -7.40 3.57
N ARG A 116 -17.49 -6.85 4.79
CA ARG A 116 -18.50 -7.03 5.86
C ARG A 116 -19.40 -5.82 6.07
N ASP A 117 -18.90 -4.62 5.79
CA ASP A 117 -19.55 -3.35 6.04
C ASP A 117 -19.59 -2.52 4.76
N ASP A 118 -20.80 -2.33 4.24
CA ASP A 118 -21.06 -1.54 3.04
C ASP A 118 -20.58 -0.09 3.18
N ALA A 119 -20.52 0.46 4.40
CA ALA A 119 -20.01 1.81 4.65
C ALA A 119 -18.52 1.94 4.31
N MET A 120 -17.77 0.83 4.32
CA MET A 120 -16.32 0.81 4.06
C MET A 120 -15.99 0.64 2.57
N ARG A 121 -16.96 0.23 1.74
CA ARG A 121 -16.73 0.03 0.30
C ARG A 121 -16.27 1.29 -0.42
N PRO A 122 -16.86 2.49 -0.20
CA PRO A 122 -16.39 3.70 -0.88
C PRO A 122 -14.94 4.06 -0.54
N LEU A 123 -14.47 3.73 0.66
CA LEU A 123 -13.06 3.89 1.02
C LEU A 123 -12.21 2.88 0.24
N ALA A 124 -12.54 1.59 0.31
CA ALA A 124 -11.80 0.55 -0.39
C ALA A 124 -11.75 0.78 -1.91
N GLU A 125 -12.86 1.17 -2.54
CA GLU A 125 -12.95 1.51 -3.96
C GLU A 125 -11.99 2.65 -4.33
N ARG A 126 -11.93 3.70 -3.51
CA ARG A 126 -11.04 4.84 -3.75
C ARG A 126 -9.57 4.45 -3.66
N LEU A 127 -9.20 3.67 -2.64
CA LEU A 127 -7.81 3.27 -2.46
C LEU A 127 -7.38 2.28 -3.54
N TYR A 128 -8.23 1.31 -3.91
CA TYR A 128 -7.95 0.42 -5.05
C TYR A 128 -7.85 1.18 -6.37
N ALA A 129 -8.71 2.17 -6.62
CA ALA A 129 -8.63 2.99 -7.83
C ALA A 129 -7.29 3.73 -7.90
N SER A 130 -6.83 4.31 -6.80
CA SER A 130 -5.52 4.96 -6.73
C SER A 130 -4.37 3.99 -6.97
N TYR A 131 -4.43 2.77 -6.41
CA TYR A 131 -3.40 1.74 -6.60
C TYR A 131 -3.33 1.33 -8.07
N ARG A 132 -4.51 1.10 -8.66
CA ARG A 132 -4.66 0.75 -10.07
C ARG A 132 -4.14 1.84 -10.99
N ASP A 133 -4.51 3.10 -10.75
CA ASP A 133 -4.09 4.22 -11.58
C ASP A 133 -2.57 4.40 -11.57
N TRP A 134 -1.92 4.14 -10.43
CA TRP A 134 -0.45 4.18 -10.34
C TRP A 134 0.22 3.11 -11.20
N LEU A 135 -0.20 1.85 -11.09
CA LEU A 135 0.34 0.75 -11.90
C LEU A 135 0.04 0.93 -13.39
N LEU A 136 -1.17 1.34 -13.73
CA LEU A 136 -1.57 1.62 -15.10
C LEU A 136 -0.74 2.75 -15.72
N ALA A 137 -0.42 3.79 -14.95
CA ALA A 137 0.42 4.89 -15.44
C ALA A 137 1.83 4.41 -15.84
N VAL A 138 2.44 3.50 -15.06
CA VAL A 138 3.75 2.92 -15.38
C VAL A 138 3.68 2.01 -16.61
N ILE A 139 2.64 1.17 -16.70
CA ILE A 139 2.46 0.27 -17.85
C ILE A 139 2.22 1.07 -19.13
N ARG A 140 1.31 2.05 -19.13
CA ARG A 140 1.06 2.93 -20.28
C ARG A 140 2.32 3.69 -20.70
N TYR A 141 3.08 4.21 -19.73
CA TYR A 141 4.36 4.87 -20.02
C TYR A 141 5.34 3.94 -20.75
N GLY A 142 5.44 2.67 -20.35
CA GLY A 142 6.29 1.70 -21.05
C GLY A 142 5.78 1.31 -22.44
N VAL A 143 4.46 1.22 -22.62
CA VAL A 143 3.85 0.96 -23.94
C VAL A 143 4.08 2.14 -24.90
N GLU A 144 3.86 3.37 -24.45
CA GLU A 144 4.07 4.59 -25.25
C GLU A 144 5.52 4.73 -25.74
N ARG A 145 6.48 4.19 -24.96
CA ARG A 145 7.91 4.18 -25.29
C ARG A 145 8.36 2.94 -26.05
N GLY A 146 7.47 1.97 -26.25
CA GLY A 146 7.77 0.69 -26.90
C GLY A 146 8.65 -0.24 -26.04
N GLU A 147 8.79 0.03 -24.75
CA GLU A 147 9.49 -0.82 -23.78
C GLU A 147 8.66 -2.06 -23.44
N PHE A 148 7.33 -1.91 -23.32
CA PHE A 148 6.38 -2.99 -23.02
C PHE A 148 5.54 -3.34 -24.24
N LYS A 149 5.16 -4.62 -24.35
CA LYS A 149 4.34 -5.16 -25.44
C LYS A 149 3.13 -5.90 -24.87
N VAL A 150 2.06 -5.15 -24.68
CA VAL A 150 0.76 -5.66 -24.24
C VAL A 150 -0.34 -5.23 -25.21
N GLU A 151 -1.37 -6.06 -25.35
CA GLU A 151 -2.54 -5.73 -26.18
C GLU A 151 -3.51 -4.79 -25.43
N ASP A 152 -3.71 -5.04 -24.14
CA ASP A 152 -4.58 -4.28 -23.25
C ASP A 152 -3.83 -3.91 -21.95
N PRO A 153 -3.31 -2.66 -21.84
CA PRO A 153 -2.63 -2.18 -20.64
C PRO A 153 -3.48 -2.26 -19.36
N GLU A 154 -4.80 -2.07 -19.49
CA GLU A 154 -5.75 -2.12 -18.40
C GLU A 154 -5.91 -3.54 -17.87
N GLU A 155 -6.06 -4.53 -18.75
CA GLU A 155 -6.13 -5.94 -18.37
C GLU A 155 -4.83 -6.40 -17.69
N SER A 156 -3.67 -6.10 -18.28
CA SER A 156 -2.37 -6.46 -17.69
C SER A 156 -2.14 -5.79 -16.33
N THR A 157 -2.68 -4.57 -16.12
CA THR A 157 -2.67 -3.89 -14.81
C THR A 157 -3.47 -4.70 -13.79
N ASP A 158 -4.69 -5.09 -14.13
CA ASP A 158 -5.58 -5.83 -13.21
C ASP A 158 -5.02 -7.22 -12.86
N VAL A 159 -4.38 -7.90 -13.83
CA VAL A 159 -3.65 -9.16 -13.60
C VAL A 159 -2.48 -8.96 -12.65
N ALA A 160 -1.68 -7.90 -12.83
CA ALA A 160 -0.54 -7.60 -11.98
C ALA A 160 -0.96 -7.26 -10.54
N ILE A 161 -2.05 -6.52 -10.34
CA ILE A 161 -2.64 -6.27 -9.00
C ILE A 161 -3.03 -7.60 -8.34
N GLY A 162 -3.76 -8.46 -9.04
CA GLY A 162 -4.18 -9.75 -8.48
C GLY A 162 -3.00 -10.64 -8.08
N LEU A 163 -1.91 -10.60 -8.86
CA LEU A 163 -0.65 -11.29 -8.52
C LEU A 163 0.01 -10.71 -7.27
N LEU A 164 0.14 -9.38 -7.18
CA LEU A 164 0.78 -8.71 -6.06
C LEU A 164 -0.02 -8.91 -4.76
N ASP A 165 -1.34 -8.72 -4.80
CA ASP A 165 -2.24 -8.96 -3.68
C ASP A 165 -2.16 -10.42 -3.18
N GLY A 166 -2.27 -11.37 -4.11
CA GLY A 166 -2.25 -12.80 -3.79
C GLY A 166 -0.90 -13.33 -3.34
N LEU A 167 0.21 -12.77 -3.83
CA LEU A 167 1.56 -13.16 -3.41
C LEU A 167 1.98 -12.48 -2.12
N GLY A 168 1.60 -11.22 -1.90
CA GLY A 168 1.99 -10.47 -0.71
C GLY A 168 1.30 -10.96 0.57
N VAL A 169 0.06 -11.46 0.51
CA VAL A 169 -0.60 -11.99 1.72
C VAL A 169 0.12 -13.22 2.30
N ARG A 170 0.83 -14.01 1.48
CA ARG A 170 1.46 -15.28 1.90
C ARG A 170 2.62 -15.08 2.90
N PRO A 171 3.64 -14.27 2.63
CA PRO A 171 4.67 -13.96 3.62
C PRO A 171 4.08 -13.25 4.84
N LEU A 172 3.04 -12.42 4.67
CA LEU A 172 2.38 -11.73 5.77
C LEU A 172 1.78 -12.69 6.81
N ILE A 173 1.17 -13.79 6.36
CA ILE A 173 0.61 -14.82 7.24
C ILE A 173 1.63 -15.88 7.69
N GLY A 174 2.91 -15.74 7.31
CA GLY A 174 3.97 -16.67 7.66
C GLY A 174 3.93 -18.01 6.91
N ASP A 175 3.51 -18.00 5.65
CA ASP A 175 3.57 -19.19 4.78
C ASP A 175 5.03 -19.69 4.63
N PRO A 176 5.37 -20.90 5.10
CA PRO A 176 6.75 -21.40 5.09
C PRO A 176 7.30 -21.64 3.67
N ASP A 177 6.42 -21.76 2.67
CA ASP A 177 6.81 -21.99 1.27
C ASP A 177 6.90 -20.69 0.47
N MET A 178 6.61 -19.53 1.06
CA MET A 178 6.60 -18.23 0.37
C MET A 178 7.02 -17.08 1.28
N ASP A 179 8.33 -16.87 1.40
CA ASP A 179 8.88 -15.63 1.95
C ASP A 179 8.73 -14.44 0.97
N VAL A 180 9.03 -13.24 1.47
CA VAL A 180 8.85 -11.99 0.73
C VAL A 180 9.75 -11.89 -0.50
N ASP A 181 10.99 -12.39 -0.42
CA ASP A 181 11.94 -12.37 -1.54
C ASP A 181 11.47 -13.29 -2.68
N LYS A 182 10.95 -14.48 -2.33
CA LYS A 182 10.37 -15.42 -3.29
C LYS A 182 9.09 -14.86 -3.91
N ALA A 183 8.24 -14.21 -3.11
CA ALA A 183 7.05 -13.51 -3.61
C ALA A 183 7.44 -12.41 -4.62
N ARG A 184 8.47 -11.62 -4.30
CA ARG A 184 9.03 -10.57 -5.16
C ARG A 184 9.52 -11.12 -6.49
N VAL A 185 10.40 -12.12 -6.47
CA VAL A 185 10.96 -12.72 -7.69
C VAL A 185 9.86 -13.34 -8.54
N LEU A 186 8.89 -14.01 -7.92
CA LEU A 186 7.78 -14.63 -8.64
C LEU A 186 6.86 -13.57 -9.28
N ALA A 187 6.49 -12.52 -8.54
CA ALA A 187 5.69 -11.41 -9.07
C ALA A 187 6.41 -10.75 -10.25
N ALA A 188 7.67 -10.35 -10.06
CA ALA A 188 8.50 -9.74 -11.09
C ALA A 188 8.62 -10.60 -12.35
N THR A 189 8.89 -11.90 -12.20
CA THR A 189 8.99 -12.83 -13.32
C THR A 189 7.67 -12.94 -14.11
N ARG A 190 6.53 -12.98 -13.41
CA ARG A 190 5.22 -13.12 -14.05
C ARG A 190 4.78 -11.84 -14.74
N ILE A 191 4.99 -10.69 -14.09
CA ILE A 191 4.69 -9.38 -14.64
C ILE A 191 5.58 -9.10 -15.86
N ALA A 192 6.88 -9.41 -15.81
CA ALA A 192 7.77 -9.24 -16.96
C ALA A 192 7.28 -10.00 -18.20
N ARG A 193 6.84 -11.25 -18.02
CA ARG A 193 6.29 -12.07 -19.11
C ARG A 193 5.00 -11.50 -19.66
N GLU A 194 4.11 -11.05 -18.78
CA GLU A 194 2.87 -10.38 -19.17
C GLU A 194 3.15 -9.14 -20.02
N LEU A 195 4.17 -8.36 -19.66
CA LEU A 195 4.56 -7.13 -20.36
C LEU A 195 5.46 -7.34 -21.58
N GLY A 196 5.78 -8.60 -21.92
CA GLY A 196 6.62 -8.93 -23.07
C GLY A 196 8.09 -8.52 -22.95
N ILE A 197 8.61 -8.40 -21.72
CA ILE A 197 10.02 -8.08 -21.43
C ILE A 197 10.75 -9.28 -20.82
N ASP A 198 12.08 -9.22 -20.81
CA ASP A 198 12.92 -10.26 -20.19
C ASP A 198 12.65 -10.32 -18.67
N PRO A 199 12.33 -11.50 -18.09
CA PRO A 199 12.20 -11.65 -16.64
C PRO A 199 13.38 -11.12 -15.83
N GLU A 200 14.61 -11.28 -16.33
CA GLU A 200 15.81 -10.81 -15.64
C GLU A 200 15.78 -9.28 -15.46
N ALA A 201 15.12 -8.57 -16.37
CA ALA A 201 14.97 -7.13 -16.33
C ALA A 201 14.10 -6.62 -15.17
N LEU A 202 13.36 -7.47 -14.43
CA LEU A 202 12.66 -7.08 -13.20
C LEU A 202 13.18 -7.79 -11.94
N THR A 203 13.91 -8.89 -12.08
CA THR A 203 14.39 -9.68 -10.92
C THR A 203 15.76 -9.27 -10.43
N GLU A 204 16.64 -8.78 -11.30
CA GLU A 204 17.95 -8.20 -10.94
C GLU A 204 17.83 -6.83 -10.28
#